data_AF-A0A7X8ERW4-F1
#
_entry.id   AF-A0A7X8ERW4-F1
#
_cell.length_a   1.000
_cell.length_b   1.000
_cell.length_c   1.000
_cell.angle_alpha   90.00
_cell.angle_beta   90.00
_cell.angle_gamma   90.00
#
_symmetry.space_group_name_H-M   'P 1'
#
loop_
_entity.id
_entity.type
_entity.pdbx_description
1 polymer ?
#
loop_
_entity_poly.entity_id
_entity_poly.type
_entity_poly.pdbx_seq_one_letter_code
_entity_poly.pdbx_strand_id
1 'polypeptide(L)'
;MKLRFITGRSGTGKTRTCMEEIVKKQQQQKGKLIYIVPEQFSSQAERDLAAFTEGKGLLYAEVLSFGRLAYRFMQSEKKQGMPMDDIGKSMILRKILSEVKGELKYFNKNIDKQGFIQQLGLTITEFFQYRISLEQLEDMKEQSTLSRTMQDKLHDISLIYEKYHTFIKPDYISGDMLLDFLSQALQEKQNMDTTEIWIDGFYGFTPQEYDVICQLMRLAHRVTITLTIDEFSMKQEMVSHTSPFFETAQTKKKLCDLANSIGCTVENSLFLKENKRFFSEG
;
A
#
# COMPACT_ATOMS: atom_id res chain seq x y z
N MET A 1 -0.41 -18.63 10.80
CA MET A 1 -0.95 -17.97 9.60
C MET A 1 -2.47 -17.94 9.69
N LYS A 2 -3.04 -16.79 10.06
CA LYS A 2 -4.49 -16.60 10.09
C LYS A 2 -4.84 -15.22 9.56
N LEU A 3 -5.88 -15.13 8.75
CA LEU A 3 -6.44 -13.86 8.27
C LEU A 3 -7.80 -13.64 8.95
N ARG A 4 -8.00 -12.50 9.58
CA ARG A 4 -9.28 -12.10 10.17
C ARG A 4 -9.72 -10.76 9.61
N PHE A 5 -11.03 -10.60 9.45
CA PHE A 5 -11.61 -9.31 9.07
C PHE A 5 -12.42 -8.69 10.21
N ILE A 6 -12.32 -7.37 10.36
CA ILE A 6 -13.23 -6.55 11.16
C ILE A 6 -13.99 -5.63 10.19
N THR A 7 -15.29 -5.87 10.04
CA THR A 7 -16.10 -5.23 9.00
C THR A 7 -17.22 -4.40 9.62
N GLY A 8 -17.75 -3.43 8.87
CA GLY A 8 -18.84 -2.59 9.31
C GLY A 8 -18.82 -1.21 8.64
N ARG A 9 -19.95 -0.51 8.69
CA ARG A 9 -20.08 0.84 8.11
C ARG A 9 -19.15 1.85 8.80
N SER A 10 -19.02 3.04 8.22
CA SER A 10 -18.30 4.12 8.89
C SER A 10 -18.96 4.46 10.24
N GLY A 11 -18.15 4.72 11.27
CA GLY A 11 -18.62 5.03 12.61
C GLY A 11 -18.97 3.82 13.50
N THR A 12 -18.85 2.57 13.02
CA THR A 12 -19.21 1.39 13.84
C THR A 12 -18.15 0.98 14.89
N GLY A 13 -17.02 1.68 14.93
CA GLY A 13 -15.98 1.45 15.93
C GLY A 13 -14.86 0.49 15.54
N LYS A 14 -14.65 0.19 14.25
CA LYS A 14 -13.58 -0.71 13.75
C LYS A 14 -12.19 -0.37 14.30
N THR A 15 -11.79 0.90 14.18
CA THR A 15 -10.52 1.44 14.70
C THR A 15 -10.43 1.26 16.22
N ARG A 16 -11.49 1.60 16.95
CA ARG A 16 -11.57 1.41 18.41
C ARG A 16 -11.40 -0.05 18.80
N THR A 17 -12.05 -0.98 18.10
CA THR A 17 -11.90 -2.42 18.33
C THR A 17 -10.47 -2.88 18.10
N CYS A 18 -9.77 -2.37 17.07
CA CYS A 18 -8.35 -2.67 16.87
C CYS A 18 -7.50 -2.20 18.05
N MET A 19 -7.70 -0.94 18.50
CA MET A 19 -6.96 -0.39 19.64
C MET A 19 -7.24 -1.16 20.95
N GLU A 20 -8.49 -1.52 21.22
CA GLU A 20 -8.88 -2.34 22.38
C GLU A 20 -8.19 -3.72 22.36
N GLU A 21 -8.15 -4.38 21.20
CA GLU A 21 -7.45 -5.67 21.06
C GLU A 21 -5.93 -5.54 21.23
N ILE A 22 -5.32 -4.50 20.68
CA ILE A 22 -3.88 -4.23 20.80
C ILE A 22 -3.50 -3.96 22.26
N VAL A 23 -4.22 -3.07 22.96
CA VAL A 23 -3.94 -2.73 24.37
C VAL A 23 -4.09 -3.95 25.26
N LYS A 24 -5.16 -4.75 25.07
CA LYS A 24 -5.36 -5.99 25.83
C LYS A 24 -4.22 -7.00 25.63
N LYS A 25 -3.70 -7.12 24.40
CA LYS A 25 -2.57 -8.02 24.11
C LYS A 25 -1.25 -7.46 24.64
N GLN A 26 -1.06 -6.15 24.61
CA GLN A 26 0.11 -5.50 25.18
C GLN A 26 0.23 -5.78 26.69
N GLN A 27 -0.88 -5.73 27.43
CA GLN A 27 -0.92 -6.07 28.86
C GLN A 27 -0.52 -7.52 29.14
N GLN A 28 -0.75 -8.43 28.19
CA GLN A 28 -0.35 -9.82 28.29
C GLN A 28 1.14 -10.04 27.97
N GLN A 29 1.84 -9.02 27.50
CA GLN A 29 3.27 -9.04 27.15
C GLN A 29 3.65 -10.17 26.17
N LYS A 30 2.73 -10.50 25.24
CA LYS A 30 2.92 -11.59 24.28
C LYS A 30 3.27 -11.04 22.91
N GLY A 31 4.53 -11.25 22.51
CA GLY A 31 4.98 -11.05 21.15
C GLY A 31 4.97 -9.59 20.68
N LYS A 32 5.19 -9.42 19.38
CA LYS A 32 5.26 -8.11 18.73
C LYS A 32 3.90 -7.74 18.14
N LEU A 33 3.42 -6.52 18.39
CA LEU A 33 2.14 -6.03 17.89
C LEU A 33 2.39 -4.91 16.89
N ILE A 34 1.91 -5.05 15.66
CA ILE A 34 2.12 -4.06 14.60
C ILE A 34 0.76 -3.52 14.16
N TYR A 35 0.59 -2.20 14.20
CA TYR A 35 -0.59 -1.52 13.72
C TYR A 35 -0.27 -0.71 12.47
N ILE A 36 -0.68 -1.23 11.31
CA ILE A 36 -0.47 -0.62 10.01
C ILE A 36 -1.66 0.29 9.68
N VAL A 37 -1.37 1.57 9.44
CA VAL A 37 -2.34 2.59 9.05
C VAL A 37 -1.81 3.40 7.85
N PRO A 38 -2.67 4.12 7.10
CA PRO A 38 -2.20 4.99 6.03
C PRO A 38 -1.24 6.05 6.58
N GLU A 39 -0.26 6.42 5.75
CA GLU A 39 0.83 7.31 6.17
C GLU A 39 0.32 8.63 6.75
N GLN A 40 -0.75 9.19 6.16
CA GLN A 40 -1.36 10.45 6.59
C GLN A 40 -1.95 10.40 8.01
N PHE A 41 -2.24 9.19 8.53
CA PHE A 41 -2.85 9.00 9.85
C PHE A 41 -1.89 8.43 10.89
N SER A 42 -0.66 8.05 10.51
CA SER A 42 0.30 7.37 11.38
C SER A 42 0.55 8.07 12.72
N SER A 43 0.90 9.36 12.70
CA SER A 43 1.15 10.13 13.94
C SER A 43 -0.10 10.30 14.81
N GLN A 44 -1.28 10.39 14.20
CA GLN A 44 -2.54 10.48 14.95
C GLN A 44 -2.87 9.14 15.61
N ALA A 45 -2.77 8.04 14.86
CA ALA A 45 -3.01 6.70 15.36
C ALA A 45 -2.05 6.32 16.51
N GLU A 46 -0.78 6.76 16.45
CA GLU A 46 0.17 6.58 17.54
C GLU A 46 -0.25 7.31 18.82
N ARG A 47 -0.66 8.59 18.69
CA ARG A 47 -1.18 9.37 19.83
C ARG A 47 -2.44 8.76 20.43
N ASP A 48 -3.37 8.35 19.57
CA ASP A 48 -4.64 7.75 20.00
C ASP A 48 -4.39 6.42 20.72
N LEU A 49 -3.54 5.55 20.17
CA LEU A 49 -3.21 4.27 20.79
C LEU A 49 -2.47 4.44 22.13
N ALA A 50 -1.55 5.41 22.21
CA ALA A 50 -0.85 5.73 23.45
C ALA A 50 -1.83 6.27 24.52
N ALA A 51 -2.75 7.16 24.14
CA ALA A 51 -3.79 7.68 25.04
C ALA A 51 -4.78 6.60 25.49
N PHE A 52 -5.05 5.61 24.63
CA PHE A 52 -5.93 4.47 24.93
C PHE A 52 -5.30 3.46 25.92
N THR A 53 -3.99 3.53 26.14
CA THR A 53 -3.27 2.65 27.05
C THR A 53 -3.25 3.26 28.46
N GLU A 54 -3.68 2.52 29.48
CA GLU A 54 -3.80 2.99 30.88
C GLU A 54 -2.48 3.56 31.47
N GLY A 55 -1.32 3.19 30.92
CA GLY A 55 0.01 3.69 31.29
C GLY A 55 0.64 4.74 30.36
N LYS A 56 -0.10 5.27 29.37
CA LYS A 56 0.36 6.25 28.36
C LYS A 56 1.63 5.87 27.57
N GLY A 57 1.97 4.59 27.48
CA GLY A 57 3.17 4.10 26.82
C GLY A 57 2.93 2.86 25.97
N LEU A 58 3.59 2.80 24.81
CA LEU A 58 3.61 1.66 23.91
C LEU A 58 4.96 0.96 24.05
N LEU A 59 4.97 -0.27 24.57
CA LEU A 59 6.20 -1.06 24.77
C LEU A 59 6.32 -2.18 23.74
N TYR A 60 5.19 -2.82 23.40
CA TYR A 60 5.14 -3.96 22.48
C TYR A 60 4.39 -3.66 21.18
N ALA A 61 3.58 -2.60 21.20
CA ALA A 61 2.83 -2.12 20.04
C ALA A 61 3.59 -1.04 19.28
N GLU A 62 3.60 -1.15 17.96
CA GLU A 62 4.21 -0.18 17.07
C GLU A 62 3.22 0.24 15.99
N VAL A 63 3.07 1.55 15.79
CA VAL A 63 2.24 2.10 14.70
C VAL A 63 3.14 2.40 13.50
N LEU A 64 2.82 1.80 12.35
CA LEU A 64 3.61 1.90 11.12
C LEU A 64 2.72 2.22 9.91
N SER A 65 3.30 2.83 8.88
CA SER A 65 2.76 2.78 7.52
C SER A 65 3.52 1.71 6.73
N PHE A 66 3.03 1.32 5.55
CA PHE A 66 3.79 0.43 4.65
C PHE A 66 5.18 1.00 4.31
N GLY A 67 5.25 2.31 4.01
CA GLY A 67 6.52 2.99 3.77
C GLY A 67 7.48 2.94 4.97
N ARG A 68 7.00 3.24 6.18
CA ARG A 68 7.82 3.15 7.40
C ARG A 68 8.26 1.71 7.70
N LEU A 69 7.39 0.73 7.47
CA LEU A 69 7.71 -0.69 7.61
C LEU A 69 8.86 -1.08 6.66
N ALA A 70 8.76 -0.67 5.39
CA ALA A 70 9.78 -0.94 4.38
C ALA A 70 11.11 -0.27 4.74
N TYR A 71 11.10 1.01 5.09
CA TYR A 71 12.31 1.74 5.48
C TYR A 71 13.01 1.11 6.69
N ARG A 72 12.25 0.71 7.72
CA ARG A 72 12.81 0.04 8.90
C ARG A 72 13.47 -1.29 8.53
N PHE A 73 12.81 -2.07 7.69
CA PHE A 73 13.34 -3.35 7.25
C PHE A 73 14.62 -3.16 6.42
N MET A 74 14.63 -2.17 5.52
CA MET A 74 15.79 -1.85 4.70
C MET A 74 16.98 -1.33 5.49
N GLN A 75 16.79 -0.69 6.64
CA GLN A 75 17.94 -0.34 7.50
C GLN A 75 18.62 -1.56 8.13
N SER A 76 17.88 -2.67 8.31
CA SER A 76 18.44 -3.92 8.83
C SER A 76 19.15 -4.77 7.77
N GLU A 77 18.68 -4.69 6.53
CA GLU A 77 19.27 -5.37 5.38
C GLU A 77 20.33 -4.45 4.78
N LYS A 78 21.62 -4.81 4.80
CA LYS A 78 22.72 -3.97 4.25
C LYS A 78 22.69 -3.89 2.71
N LYS A 79 21.57 -3.48 2.11
CA LYS A 79 21.46 -3.30 0.67
C LYS A 79 22.30 -2.10 0.22
N GLN A 80 22.97 -2.29 -0.91
CA GLN A 80 23.81 -1.27 -1.55
C GLN A 80 22.93 -0.44 -2.49
N GLY A 81 23.02 0.88 -2.36
CA GLY A 81 22.33 1.86 -3.21
C GLY A 81 22.11 3.18 -2.48
N MET A 82 22.28 4.29 -3.19
CA MET A 82 22.06 5.62 -2.63
C MET A 82 20.55 5.89 -2.52
N PRO A 83 20.02 6.23 -1.34
CA PRO A 83 18.61 6.58 -1.20
C PRO A 83 18.31 7.83 -2.01
N MET A 84 17.18 7.81 -2.72
CA MET A 84 16.70 8.93 -3.52
C MET A 84 15.32 9.36 -3.04
N ASP A 85 15.18 10.66 -2.81
CA ASP A 85 13.93 11.33 -2.46
C ASP A 85 13.20 11.90 -3.69
N ASP A 86 12.03 12.50 -3.46
CA ASP A 86 11.20 13.08 -4.53
C ASP A 86 11.88 14.25 -5.26
N ILE A 87 12.79 14.96 -4.58
CA ILE A 87 13.58 16.03 -5.17
C ILE A 87 14.59 15.44 -6.14
N GLY A 88 15.35 14.42 -5.71
CA GLY A 88 16.29 13.69 -6.55
C GLY A 88 15.59 13.10 -7.77
N LYS A 89 14.42 12.46 -7.58
CA LYS A 89 13.57 11.97 -8.68
C LYS A 89 13.22 13.09 -9.66
N SER A 90 12.76 14.24 -9.16
CA SER A 90 12.41 15.38 -10.01
C SER A 90 13.61 15.93 -10.80
N MET A 91 14.80 15.97 -10.19
CA MET A 91 16.03 16.41 -10.86
C MET A 91 16.43 15.45 -11.98
N ILE A 92 16.36 14.14 -11.74
CA ILE A 92 16.67 13.11 -12.73
C ILE A 92 15.69 13.18 -13.90
N LEU A 93 14.38 13.30 -13.60
CA LEU A 93 13.37 13.45 -14.65
C LEU A 93 13.61 14.71 -15.48
N ARG A 94 14.02 15.81 -14.86
CA ARG A 94 14.37 17.02 -15.60
C ARG A 94 15.57 16.81 -16.53
N LYS A 95 16.59 16.11 -16.05
CA LYS A 95 17.76 15.73 -16.87
C LYS A 95 17.33 14.89 -18.06
N ILE A 96 16.57 13.82 -17.83
CA ILE A 96 16.08 12.92 -18.88
C ILE A 96 15.26 13.68 -19.92
N LEU A 97 14.31 14.52 -19.49
CA LEU A 97 13.48 15.33 -20.38
C LEU A 97 14.30 16.28 -21.26
N SER A 98 15.43 16.79 -20.77
CA SER A 98 16.32 17.63 -21.57
C SER A 98 17.06 16.84 -22.65
N GLU A 99 17.39 15.58 -22.38
CA GLU A 99 18.08 14.67 -23.32
C GLU A 99 17.13 14.18 -24.41
N VAL A 100 15.91 13.78 -24.06
CA VAL A 100 14.94 13.18 -25.00
C VAL A 100 14.01 14.19 -25.67
N LYS A 101 14.15 15.50 -25.42
CA LYS A 101 13.23 16.55 -25.89
C LYS A 101 12.97 16.50 -27.41
N GLY A 102 14.00 16.17 -28.20
CA GLY A 102 13.91 16.08 -29.66
C GLY A 102 13.16 14.84 -30.17
N GLU A 103 13.00 13.81 -29.34
CA GLU A 103 12.37 12.54 -29.69
C GLU A 103 10.88 12.50 -29.29
N LEU A 104 10.44 13.44 -28.43
CA LEU A 104 9.05 13.48 -27.96
C LEU A 104 8.08 13.93 -29.06
N LYS A 105 7.00 13.18 -29.22
CA LYS A 105 5.92 13.41 -30.20
C LYS A 105 4.78 14.26 -29.64
N TYR A 106 4.50 14.16 -28.35
CA TYR A 106 3.34 14.80 -27.72
C TYR A 106 3.72 15.87 -26.69
N PHE A 107 4.58 15.55 -25.72
CA PHE A 107 4.85 16.43 -24.57
C PHE A 107 5.84 17.55 -24.86
N ASN A 108 6.48 17.60 -26.03
CA ASN A 108 7.53 18.58 -26.35
C ASN A 108 7.14 20.04 -26.01
N LYS A 109 5.88 20.43 -26.30
CA LYS A 109 5.35 21.77 -26.01
C LYS A 109 5.01 22.03 -24.53
N ASN A 110 4.95 20.99 -23.72
CA ASN A 110 4.48 21.03 -22.33
C ASN A 110 5.60 20.76 -21.30
N ILE A 111 6.80 20.31 -21.72
CA ILE A 111 7.92 20.01 -20.80
C ILE A 111 8.24 21.21 -19.89
N ASP A 112 8.21 22.42 -20.45
CA ASP A 112 8.61 23.64 -19.75
C ASP A 112 7.48 24.21 -18.85
N LYS A 113 6.30 23.59 -18.83
CA LYS A 113 5.19 24.02 -17.98
C LYS A 113 5.45 23.67 -16.51
N GLN A 114 5.11 24.60 -15.63
CA GLN A 114 5.09 24.35 -14.19
C GLN A 114 4.15 23.18 -13.88
N GLY A 115 4.58 22.26 -13.01
CA GLY A 115 3.78 21.10 -12.63
C GLY A 115 4.00 19.85 -13.49
N PHE A 116 4.59 19.97 -14.70
CA PHE A 116 4.75 18.83 -15.61
C PHE A 116 5.63 17.73 -14.99
N ILE A 117 6.79 18.11 -14.43
CA ILE A 117 7.71 17.16 -13.80
C ILE A 117 7.07 16.48 -12.59
N GLN A 118 6.29 17.22 -11.80
CA GLN A 118 5.58 16.65 -10.66
C GLN A 118 4.55 15.61 -11.11
N GLN A 119 3.75 15.91 -12.12
CA GLN A 119 2.78 14.96 -12.66
C GLN A 119 3.46 13.73 -13.27
N LEU A 120 4.53 13.92 -14.03
CA LEU A 120 5.33 12.82 -14.57
C LEU A 120 5.93 11.95 -13.46
N GLY A 121 6.41 12.57 -12.38
CA GLY A 121 6.91 11.87 -11.20
C GLY A 121 5.84 10.98 -10.56
N LEU A 122 4.62 11.50 -10.40
CA LEU A 122 3.46 10.76 -9.90
C LEU A 122 3.08 9.60 -10.83
N THR A 123 3.04 9.82 -12.15
CA THR A 123 2.77 8.75 -13.14
C THR A 123 3.81 7.64 -13.05
N ILE A 124 5.09 7.99 -12.92
CA ILE A 124 6.14 6.98 -12.74
C ILE A 124 5.95 6.25 -11.41
N THR A 125 5.63 6.94 -10.31
CA THR A 125 5.30 6.27 -9.04
C THR A 125 4.16 5.27 -9.20
N GLU A 126 3.10 5.65 -9.91
CA GLU A 126 1.96 4.76 -10.18
C GLU A 126 2.38 3.53 -10.99
N PHE A 127 3.25 3.70 -11.99
CA PHE A 127 3.79 2.57 -12.77
C PHE A 127 4.56 1.58 -11.90
N PHE A 128 5.37 2.06 -10.96
CA PHE A 128 6.04 1.18 -9.98
C PHE A 128 5.01 0.48 -9.08
N GLN A 129 4.10 1.24 -8.47
CA GLN A 129 3.07 0.72 -7.55
C GLN A 129 2.19 -0.36 -8.18
N TYR A 130 1.88 -0.21 -9.47
CA TYR A 130 1.05 -1.14 -10.24
C TYR A 130 1.86 -2.12 -11.10
N ARG A 131 3.20 -2.11 -10.99
CA ARG A 131 4.12 -3.01 -11.70
C ARG A 131 3.96 -2.99 -13.21
N ILE A 132 3.77 -1.80 -13.75
CA ILE A 132 3.74 -1.59 -15.19
C ILE A 132 5.16 -1.74 -15.72
N SER A 133 5.35 -2.80 -16.50
CA SER A 133 6.61 -3.08 -17.20
C SER A 133 6.73 -2.27 -18.50
N LEU A 134 7.97 -2.09 -18.97
CA LEU A 134 8.23 -1.45 -20.26
C LEU A 134 7.58 -2.24 -21.42
N GLU A 135 7.62 -3.58 -21.35
CA GLU A 135 6.99 -4.48 -22.33
C GLU A 135 5.48 -4.23 -22.42
N GLN A 136 4.78 -4.13 -21.28
CA GLN A 136 3.35 -3.84 -21.26
C GLN A 136 3.00 -2.49 -21.89
N LEU A 137 3.84 -1.46 -21.72
CA LEU A 137 3.61 -0.16 -22.35
C LEU A 137 3.81 -0.21 -23.87
N GLU A 138 4.80 -0.97 -24.32
CA GLU A 138 5.04 -1.20 -25.74
C GLU A 138 3.88 -1.98 -26.39
N ASP A 139 3.41 -3.05 -25.75
CA ASP A 139 2.23 -3.81 -26.19
C ASP A 139 0.99 -2.92 -26.27
N MET A 140 0.78 -2.04 -25.28
CA MET A 140 -0.33 -1.10 -25.27
C MET A 140 -0.24 -0.11 -26.44
N LYS A 141 0.96 0.38 -26.78
CA LYS A 141 1.17 1.32 -27.88
C LYS A 141 0.80 0.72 -29.24
N GLU A 142 1.00 -0.58 -29.43
CA GLU A 142 0.69 -1.30 -30.67
C GLU A 142 -0.81 -1.62 -30.86
N GLN A 143 -1.64 -1.36 -29.86
CA GLN A 143 -3.08 -1.60 -29.97
C GLN A 143 -3.73 -0.68 -31.00
N SER A 144 -4.33 -1.29 -32.02
CA SER A 144 -4.97 -0.60 -33.15
C SER A 144 -6.22 0.22 -32.78
N THR A 145 -6.76 0.00 -31.58
CA THR A 145 -7.94 0.72 -31.05
C THR A 145 -7.59 2.09 -30.47
N LEU A 146 -6.31 2.40 -30.25
CA LEU A 146 -5.89 3.67 -29.66
C LEU A 146 -5.91 4.80 -30.68
N SER A 147 -6.37 5.97 -30.25
CA SER A 147 -6.21 7.20 -31.04
C SER A 147 -4.74 7.55 -31.21
N ARG A 148 -4.40 8.23 -32.32
CA ARG A 148 -3.03 8.67 -32.58
C ARG A 148 -2.43 9.49 -31.42
N THR A 149 -3.24 10.37 -30.83
CA THR A 149 -2.86 11.17 -29.66
C THR A 149 -2.46 10.31 -28.47
N MET A 150 -3.16 9.20 -28.22
CA MET A 150 -2.82 8.29 -27.11
C MET A 150 -1.55 7.50 -27.42
N GLN A 151 -1.36 7.07 -28.68
CA GLN A 151 -0.14 6.40 -29.11
C GLN A 151 1.09 7.32 -28.94
N ASP A 152 0.98 8.59 -29.32
CA ASP A 152 2.06 9.57 -29.17
C ASP A 152 2.35 9.87 -27.68
N LYS A 153 1.32 9.91 -26.82
CA LYS A 153 1.51 10.02 -25.35
C LYS A 153 2.22 8.80 -24.75
N LEU A 154 1.79 7.60 -25.12
CA LEU A 154 2.40 6.36 -24.62
C LEU A 154 3.85 6.26 -25.10
N HIS A 155 4.12 6.61 -26.35
CA HIS A 155 5.49 6.66 -26.88
C HIS A 155 6.40 7.54 -26.02
N ASP A 156 5.98 8.78 -25.72
CA ASP A 156 6.78 9.69 -24.92
C ASP A 156 6.97 9.17 -23.49
N ILE A 157 5.91 8.64 -22.86
CA ILE A 157 5.97 8.08 -21.50
C ILE A 157 6.90 6.86 -21.46
N SER A 158 6.79 5.93 -22.42
CA SER A 158 7.65 4.76 -22.51
C SER A 158 9.12 5.15 -22.61
N LEU A 159 9.44 6.11 -23.48
CA LEU A 159 10.81 6.59 -23.66
C LEU A 159 11.38 7.19 -22.36
N ILE A 160 10.61 8.02 -21.67
CA ILE A 160 11.04 8.62 -20.41
C ILE A 160 11.17 7.55 -19.31
N TYR A 161 10.22 6.62 -19.22
CA TYR A 161 10.22 5.56 -18.22
C TYR A 161 11.38 4.59 -18.41
N GLU A 162 11.74 4.25 -19.65
CA GLU A 162 12.91 3.45 -19.99
C GLU A 162 14.21 4.12 -19.54
N LYS A 163 14.38 5.41 -19.89
CA LYS A 163 15.55 6.20 -19.47
C LYS A 163 15.62 6.34 -17.95
N TYR A 164 14.49 6.53 -17.28
CA TYR A 164 14.43 6.61 -15.83
C TYR A 164 14.85 5.29 -15.18
N HIS A 165 14.29 4.17 -15.63
CA HIS A 165 14.62 2.84 -15.14
C HIS A 165 16.11 2.50 -15.38
N THR A 166 16.68 2.92 -16.51
CA THR A 166 18.10 2.77 -16.82
C THR A 166 18.99 3.65 -15.93
N PHE A 167 18.54 4.87 -15.61
CA PHE A 167 19.31 5.79 -14.78
C PHE A 167 19.42 5.34 -13.32
N ILE A 168 18.32 4.85 -12.76
CA ILE A 168 18.25 4.49 -11.33
C ILE A 168 18.91 3.14 -11.02
N LYS A 169 19.02 2.24 -12.01
CA LYS A 169 19.75 0.97 -11.85
C LYS A 169 21.21 1.13 -12.30
N PRO A 170 22.21 0.69 -11.53
CA PRO A 170 22.15 -0.08 -10.27
C PRO A 170 22.27 0.76 -8.99
N ASP A 171 22.50 2.07 -9.10
CA ASP A 171 23.09 2.86 -8.01
C ASP A 171 22.09 3.49 -7.04
N TYR A 172 20.80 3.58 -7.39
CA TYR A 172 19.80 4.31 -6.62
C TYR A 172 18.67 3.43 -6.09
N ILE A 173 18.21 3.77 -4.88
CA ILE A 173 17.01 3.20 -4.26
C ILE A 173 15.96 4.30 -4.17
N SER A 174 14.95 4.22 -5.05
CA SER A 174 13.77 5.09 -5.00
C SER A 174 12.78 4.62 -3.92
N GLY A 175 12.04 5.57 -3.35
CA GLY A 175 10.84 5.31 -2.54
C GLY A 175 9.86 4.35 -3.22
N ASP A 176 9.75 4.45 -4.55
CA ASP A 176 8.85 3.64 -5.39
C ASP A 176 9.17 2.13 -5.38
N MET A 177 10.39 1.74 -4.97
CA MET A 177 10.84 0.34 -4.96
C MET A 177 10.84 -0.29 -3.56
N LEU A 178 10.60 0.50 -2.52
CA LEU A 178 10.80 0.06 -1.14
C LEU A 178 9.89 -1.13 -0.77
N LEU A 179 8.65 -1.14 -1.25
CA LEU A 179 7.70 -2.22 -0.98
C LEU A 179 8.06 -3.51 -1.72
N ASP A 180 8.58 -3.42 -2.95
CA ASP A 180 9.08 -4.60 -3.67
C ASP A 180 10.29 -5.21 -2.95
N PHE A 181 11.23 -4.36 -2.49
CA PHE A 181 12.36 -4.83 -1.70
C PHE A 181 11.95 -5.42 -0.36
N LEU A 182 10.96 -4.84 0.32
CA LEU A 182 10.39 -5.39 1.54
C LEU A 182 9.77 -6.76 1.28
N SER A 183 8.93 -6.89 0.25
CA SER A 183 8.29 -8.16 -0.10
C SER A 183 9.32 -9.26 -0.37
N GLN A 184 10.33 -8.98 -1.20
CA GLN A 184 11.43 -9.91 -1.49
C GLN A 184 12.16 -10.34 -0.22
N ALA A 185 12.51 -9.39 0.65
CA ALA A 185 13.27 -9.72 1.84
C ALA A 185 12.44 -10.47 2.90
N LEU A 186 11.12 -10.24 2.95
CA LEU A 186 10.20 -11.03 3.77
C LEU A 186 10.02 -12.47 3.24
N GLN A 187 10.20 -12.72 1.94
CA GLN A 187 10.14 -14.09 1.38
C GLN A 187 11.20 -15.02 1.99
N GLU A 188 12.36 -14.48 2.32
CA GLU A 188 13.50 -15.24 2.86
C GLU A 188 13.44 -15.46 4.39
N LYS A 189 12.53 -14.77 5.11
CA LYS A 189 12.41 -14.89 6.56
C LYS A 189 11.62 -16.14 6.97
N GLN A 190 11.92 -16.62 8.18
CA GLN A 190 11.16 -17.66 8.88
C GLN A 190 9.97 -17.07 9.64
N ASN A 191 9.03 -17.93 10.03
CA ASN A 191 7.78 -17.52 10.69
C ASN A 191 8.00 -16.63 11.93
N MET A 192 7.12 -15.64 12.07
CA MET A 192 7.00 -14.74 13.20
C MET A 192 5.82 -15.18 14.07
N ASP A 193 5.96 -16.35 14.71
CA ASP A 193 4.86 -17.09 15.36
C ASP A 193 4.17 -16.35 16.53
N THR A 194 4.80 -15.29 17.06
CA THR A 194 4.22 -14.46 18.12
C THR A 194 3.75 -13.09 17.63
N THR A 195 3.93 -12.76 16.35
CA THR A 195 3.61 -11.43 15.83
C THR A 195 2.16 -11.37 15.37
N GLU A 196 1.44 -10.34 15.82
CA GLU A 196 0.09 -10.03 15.36
C GLU A 196 0.06 -8.66 14.72
N ILE A 197 -0.69 -8.56 13.62
CA ILE A 197 -0.71 -7.38 12.77
C ILE A 197 -2.16 -6.93 12.59
N TRP A 198 -2.41 -5.64 12.76
CA TRP A 198 -3.67 -4.99 12.42
C TRP A 198 -3.43 -4.04 11.25
N ILE A 199 -4.29 -4.07 10.25
CA ILE A 199 -4.27 -3.16 9.10
C ILE A 199 -5.60 -2.43 9.07
N ASP A 200 -5.60 -1.10 9.27
CA ASP A 200 -6.81 -0.30 9.40
C ASP A 200 -6.73 1.00 8.59
N GLY A 201 -7.88 1.47 8.11
CA GLY A 201 -7.99 2.75 7.41
C GLY A 201 -7.81 2.69 5.88
N PHE A 202 -7.78 1.49 5.28
CA PHE A 202 -7.61 1.31 3.84
C PHE A 202 -8.93 0.89 3.15
N TYR A 203 -9.17 1.39 1.94
CA TYR A 203 -10.28 0.96 1.07
C TYR A 203 -9.84 -0.08 0.04
N GLY A 204 -8.57 -0.02 -0.34
CA GLY A 204 -7.89 -0.96 -1.20
C GLY A 204 -6.38 -0.79 -1.07
N PHE A 205 -5.66 -1.62 -1.81
CA PHE A 205 -4.22 -1.68 -1.81
C PHE A 205 -3.70 -1.71 -3.25
N THR A 206 -2.51 -1.19 -3.46
CA THR A 206 -1.75 -1.35 -4.71
C THR A 206 -1.21 -2.78 -4.83
N PRO A 207 -0.86 -3.25 -6.04
CA PRO A 207 -0.21 -4.54 -6.22
C PRO A 207 1.03 -4.76 -5.33
N GLN A 208 1.89 -3.75 -5.17
CA GLN A 208 3.04 -3.84 -4.26
C GLN A 208 2.62 -4.04 -2.80
N GLU A 209 1.60 -3.34 -2.32
CA GLU A 209 1.07 -3.50 -0.96
C GLU A 209 0.44 -4.88 -0.75
N TYR A 210 -0.31 -5.39 -1.74
CA TYR A 210 -0.86 -6.75 -1.69
C TYR A 210 0.21 -7.82 -1.51
N ASP A 211 1.34 -7.67 -2.20
CA ASP A 211 2.48 -8.58 -2.06
C ASP A 211 3.08 -8.55 -0.66
N VAL A 212 3.27 -7.35 -0.09
CA VAL A 212 3.72 -7.20 1.29
C VAL A 212 2.72 -7.84 2.24
N ILE A 213 1.42 -7.56 2.09
CA ILE A 213 0.37 -8.16 2.91
C ILE A 213 0.40 -9.70 2.82
N CYS A 214 0.57 -10.25 1.62
CA CYS A 214 0.69 -11.69 1.40
C CYS A 214 1.87 -12.29 2.21
N GLN A 215 3.04 -11.64 2.17
CA GLN A 215 4.18 -12.07 2.98
C GLN A 215 3.92 -11.93 4.49
N LEU A 216 3.25 -10.86 4.91
CA LEU A 216 2.87 -10.68 6.32
C LEU A 216 1.88 -11.76 6.79
N MET A 217 0.92 -12.18 5.95
CA MET A 217 0.01 -13.29 6.28
C MET A 217 0.74 -14.63 6.43
N ARG A 218 1.78 -14.86 5.62
CA ARG A 218 2.64 -16.04 5.69
C ARG A 218 3.47 -16.06 6.97
N LEU A 219 4.03 -14.93 7.38
CA LEU A 219 4.96 -14.88 8.50
C LEU A 219 4.27 -14.72 9.85
N ALA A 220 3.22 -13.90 9.95
CA ALA A 220 2.61 -13.54 11.22
C ALA A 220 1.72 -14.66 11.78
N HIS A 221 1.55 -14.66 13.10
CA HIS A 221 0.55 -15.50 13.75
C HIS A 221 -0.84 -15.21 13.19
N ARG A 222 -1.22 -13.93 13.15
CA ARG A 222 -2.52 -13.44 12.70
C ARG A 222 -2.39 -12.04 12.10
N VAL A 223 -3.04 -11.84 10.95
CA VAL A 223 -3.26 -10.54 10.33
C VAL A 223 -4.76 -10.21 10.41
N THR A 224 -5.09 -9.07 11.01
CA THR A 224 -6.46 -8.57 11.14
C THR A 224 -6.62 -7.34 10.27
N ILE A 225 -7.54 -7.37 9.30
CA ILE A 225 -7.76 -6.27 8.36
C ILE A 225 -9.14 -5.67 8.59
N THR A 226 -9.22 -4.35 8.72
CA THR A 226 -10.52 -3.67 8.78
C THR A 226 -11.01 -3.34 7.38
N LEU A 227 -12.31 -3.48 7.14
CA LEU A 227 -12.93 -3.08 5.87
C LEU A 227 -14.22 -2.33 6.12
N THR A 228 -14.35 -1.15 5.51
CA THR A 228 -15.60 -0.37 5.56
C THR A 228 -16.57 -0.90 4.51
N ILE A 229 -17.50 -1.74 4.96
CA ILE A 229 -18.48 -2.41 4.11
C ILE A 229 -19.74 -2.73 4.92
N ASP A 230 -20.90 -2.72 4.27
CA ASP A 230 -22.16 -3.07 4.92
C ASP A 230 -22.46 -4.58 4.87
N GLU A 231 -23.46 -5.00 5.63
CA GLU A 231 -23.82 -6.42 5.75
C GLU A 231 -24.29 -7.01 4.42
N PHE A 232 -25.00 -6.20 3.62
CA PHE A 232 -25.55 -6.62 2.34
C PHE A 232 -24.44 -6.88 1.33
N SER A 233 -23.53 -5.92 1.12
CA SER A 233 -22.41 -6.07 0.19
C SER A 233 -21.42 -7.16 0.67
N MET A 234 -21.35 -7.43 1.98
CA MET A 234 -20.54 -8.53 2.52
C MET A 234 -21.00 -9.93 2.12
N LYS A 235 -22.30 -10.11 1.90
CA LYS A 235 -22.90 -11.41 1.58
C LYS A 235 -23.00 -11.65 0.07
N GLN A 236 -22.73 -10.64 -0.74
CA GLN A 236 -22.75 -10.77 -2.19
C GLN A 236 -21.41 -11.28 -2.72
N GLU A 237 -21.47 -12.25 -3.63
CA GLU A 237 -20.29 -12.68 -4.39
C GLU A 237 -19.80 -11.60 -5.36
N MET A 238 -20.73 -10.79 -5.87
CA MET A 238 -20.46 -9.74 -6.84
C MET A 238 -21.23 -8.48 -6.46
N VAL A 239 -20.49 -7.43 -6.13
CA VAL A 239 -21.03 -6.12 -5.80
C VAL A 239 -21.03 -5.26 -7.06
N SER A 240 -22.11 -4.50 -7.29
CA SER A 240 -22.20 -3.58 -8.44
C SER A 240 -21.07 -2.54 -8.44
N HIS A 241 -20.54 -2.21 -9.62
CA HIS A 241 -19.58 -1.12 -9.83
C HIS A 241 -20.08 0.24 -9.35
N THR A 242 -21.40 0.43 -9.25
CA THR A 242 -22.03 1.65 -8.75
C THR A 242 -22.19 1.69 -7.23
N SER A 243 -21.88 0.60 -6.53
CA SER A 243 -21.97 0.54 -5.07
C SER A 243 -20.86 1.36 -4.41
N PRO A 244 -21.15 2.11 -3.34
CA PRO A 244 -20.11 2.79 -2.56
C PRO A 244 -19.16 1.81 -1.85
N PHE A 245 -19.48 0.50 -1.82
CA PHE A 245 -18.66 -0.54 -1.21
C PHE A 245 -17.97 -1.45 -2.24
N PHE A 246 -17.97 -1.07 -3.51
CA PHE A 246 -17.39 -1.86 -4.57
C PHE A 246 -15.89 -2.14 -4.35
N GLU A 247 -15.10 -1.09 -4.07
CA GLU A 247 -13.66 -1.20 -3.84
C GLU A 247 -13.32 -2.08 -2.64
N THR A 248 -14.04 -1.91 -1.52
CA THR A 248 -13.79 -2.71 -0.31
C THR A 248 -14.22 -4.17 -0.48
N ALA A 249 -15.27 -4.44 -1.26
CA ALA A 249 -15.67 -5.80 -1.62
C ALA A 249 -14.62 -6.48 -2.50
N GLN A 250 -14.10 -5.78 -3.52
CA GLN A 250 -13.01 -6.29 -4.34
C GLN A 250 -11.75 -6.56 -3.52
N THR A 251 -11.41 -5.65 -2.60
CA THR A 251 -10.26 -5.79 -1.72
C THR A 251 -10.38 -7.04 -0.84
N LYS A 252 -11.55 -7.29 -0.23
CA LYS A 252 -11.78 -8.53 0.51
C LYS A 252 -11.57 -9.76 -0.36
N LYS A 253 -12.13 -9.77 -1.57
CA LYS A 253 -12.01 -10.91 -2.49
C LYS A 253 -10.55 -11.20 -2.80
N LYS A 254 -9.79 -10.18 -3.21
CA LYS A 254 -8.34 -10.30 -3.48
C LYS A 254 -7.56 -10.82 -2.28
N LEU A 255 -7.85 -10.33 -1.07
CA LEU A 255 -7.19 -10.79 0.16
C LEU A 255 -7.52 -12.25 0.50
N CYS A 256 -8.77 -12.69 0.28
CA CYS A 256 -9.14 -14.09 0.44
C CYS A 256 -8.44 -14.98 -0.60
N ASP A 257 -8.37 -14.55 -1.86
CA ASP A 257 -7.69 -15.29 -2.93
C ASP A 257 -6.20 -15.44 -2.63
N LEU A 258 -5.55 -14.37 -2.13
CA LEU A 258 -4.17 -14.40 -1.66
C LEU A 258 -3.98 -15.32 -0.44
N ALA A 259 -4.88 -15.26 0.54
CA ALA A 259 -4.81 -16.14 1.71
C ALA A 259 -4.92 -17.62 1.32
N ASN A 260 -5.82 -17.94 0.39
CA ASN A 260 -6.01 -19.30 -0.11
C ASN A 260 -4.78 -19.81 -0.88
N SER A 261 -4.12 -18.96 -1.68
CA SER A 261 -2.94 -19.38 -2.47
C SER A 261 -1.73 -19.74 -1.61
N ILE A 262 -1.65 -19.21 -0.39
CA ILE A 262 -0.58 -19.52 0.58
C ILE A 262 -1.02 -20.46 1.71
N GLY A 263 -2.25 -20.99 1.66
CA GLY A 263 -2.80 -21.88 2.71
C GLY A 263 -3.09 -21.18 4.06
N CYS A 264 -3.26 -19.86 4.06
CA CYS A 264 -3.60 -19.09 5.26
C CYS A 264 -5.09 -19.28 5.61
N THR A 265 -5.38 -19.67 6.86
CA THR A 265 -6.76 -19.88 7.30
C THR A 265 -7.49 -18.55 7.49
N VAL A 266 -8.60 -18.35 6.78
CA VAL A 266 -9.49 -17.20 6.97
C VAL A 266 -10.46 -17.46 8.13
N GLU A 267 -10.36 -16.68 9.20
CA GLU A 267 -11.24 -16.75 10.37
C GLU A 267 -12.58 -16.06 10.11
N ASN A 268 -13.57 -16.39 10.96
CA ASN A 268 -14.87 -15.72 10.94
C ASN A 268 -14.70 -14.21 11.13
N SER A 269 -15.32 -13.44 10.22
CA SER A 269 -15.27 -11.98 10.26
C SER A 269 -16.08 -11.43 11.43
N LEU A 270 -15.53 -10.43 12.14
CA LEU A 270 -16.27 -9.67 13.14
C LEU A 270 -17.01 -8.52 12.45
N PHE A 271 -18.34 -8.63 12.31
CA PHE A 271 -19.16 -7.56 11.75
C PHE A 271 -19.74 -6.65 12.84
N LEU A 272 -19.39 -5.36 12.80
CA LEU A 272 -19.85 -4.34 13.72
C LEU A 272 -21.10 -3.65 13.16
N LYS A 273 -22.23 -3.82 13.85
CA LYS A 273 -23.56 -3.33 13.43
C LYS A 273 -23.86 -1.90 13.89
N GLU A 274 -23.54 -1.58 15.14
CA GLU A 274 -23.97 -0.36 15.80
C GLU A 274 -23.07 0.82 15.47
N ASN A 275 -23.67 1.97 15.14
CA ASN A 275 -22.93 3.20 14.95
C ASN A 275 -22.60 3.81 16.31
N LYS A 276 -21.31 3.95 16.60
CA LYS A 276 -20.79 4.50 17.87
C LYS A 276 -20.36 5.97 17.76
N ARG A 277 -20.38 6.56 16.56
CA ARG A 277 -19.84 7.91 16.31
C ARG A 277 -20.68 9.04 16.91
N PHE A 278 -21.99 8.83 17.08
CA PHE A 278 -22.93 9.83 17.58
C PHE A 278 -23.42 9.55 19.01
N PHE A 279 -22.90 8.54 19.68
CA PHE A 279 -23.13 8.39 21.11
C PHE A 279 -22.18 9.33 21.85
N SER A 280 -22.61 10.59 21.99
CA SER A 280 -22.15 11.42 23.09
C SER A 280 -22.57 10.73 24.39
N GLU A 281 -21.61 10.37 25.23
CA GLU A 281 -21.88 10.09 26.63
C GLU A 281 -22.59 11.34 27.19
N GLY A 282 -23.87 11.16 27.55
CA GLY A 282 -24.66 12.16 28.27
C GLY A 282 -24.44 12.04 29.77
#